data_AF-A0A959WMS6-F1
#
_entry.id   AF-A0A959WMS6-F1
#
_cell.length_a   1.000
_cell.length_b   1.000
_cell.length_c   1.000
_cell.angle_alpha   90.00
_cell.angle_beta   90.00
_cell.angle_gamma   90.00
#
_symmetry.space_group_name_H-M   'P 1'
#
loop_
_entity.id
_entity.type
_entity.pdbx_description
1 polymer ?
#
loop_
_entity_poly.entity_id
_entity_poly.type
_entity_poly.pdbx_seq_one_letter_code
_entity_poly.pdbx_strand_id
1 'polypeptide(L)'
;MRWRDGERTKWLEAELPGAVAVFSTRIGGESAGRYESLNLGVLTGDDPGRVIANRTLLCAEADIDPDAVVLGRQVHGCELAWHAGPQEPPMWPEPAADPPRVDGHVIDRSGLAALVFVADCLPVALAGDDGLAMLHCGWRGLAAGIVGHGAKAVGARAAAIGPGIGPCCYEVGEEVLAAFAPLGDGIADGRRLDLKAAARRLLERAGVGLVEDAGICTCCERDTFFSHRGDGGDTGRQAGIVRGSG
;
A
#
# COMPACT_ATOMS: atom_id res chain seq x y z
N MET A 1 2.58 -15.18 -2.61
CA MET A 1 3.56 -14.09 -2.45
C MET A 1 4.91 -14.71 -2.21
N ARG A 2 5.97 -14.10 -2.76
CA ARG A 2 7.35 -14.57 -2.65
C ARG A 2 8.24 -13.40 -2.26
N TRP A 3 9.21 -13.66 -1.40
CA TRP A 3 10.27 -12.70 -1.14
C TRP A 3 11.18 -12.58 -2.36
N ARG A 4 11.59 -11.35 -2.64
CA ARG A 4 12.57 -10.98 -3.65
C ARG A 4 13.66 -10.18 -2.98
N ASP A 5 14.88 -10.41 -3.41
CA ASP A 5 16.07 -9.71 -2.95
C ASP A 5 16.67 -8.99 -4.16
N GLY A 6 16.91 -7.69 -4.01
CA GLY A 6 17.75 -6.91 -4.91
C GLY A 6 19.20 -6.97 -4.45
N GLU A 7 20.04 -6.07 -4.95
CA GLU A 7 21.42 -5.96 -4.48
C GLU A 7 21.48 -5.51 -3.02
N ARG A 8 20.60 -4.59 -2.63
CA ARG A 8 20.53 -4.02 -1.29
C ARG A 8 19.15 -4.13 -0.65
N THR A 9 18.09 -4.04 -1.43
CA THR A 9 16.70 -3.99 -0.94
C THR A 9 16.05 -5.35 -0.93
N LYS A 10 14.95 -5.44 -0.20
CA LYS A 10 14.10 -6.63 -0.12
C LYS A 10 12.65 -6.23 -0.27
N TRP A 11 11.86 -7.01 -0.98
CA TRP A 11 10.42 -6.79 -1.11
C TRP A 11 9.64 -8.10 -1.18
N LEU A 12 8.35 -8.00 -0.88
CA LEU A 12 7.41 -9.09 -1.07
C LEU A 12 6.66 -8.87 -2.38
N GLU A 13 6.54 -9.92 -3.18
CA GLU A 13 5.91 -9.86 -4.50
C GLU A 13 4.70 -10.80 -4.57
N ALA A 14 3.58 -10.32 -5.10
CA ALA A 14 2.41 -11.12 -5.41
C ALA A 14 2.18 -11.14 -6.93
N GLU A 15 1.97 -12.32 -7.49
CA GLU A 15 1.57 -12.49 -8.88
C GLU A 15 0.04 -12.48 -8.95
N LEU A 16 -0.49 -11.55 -9.75
CA LEU A 16 -1.91 -11.43 -10.06
C LEU A 16 -2.10 -11.69 -11.56
N PRO A 17 -3.32 -12.00 -12.03
CA PRO A 17 -3.58 -12.18 -13.46
C PRO A 17 -3.12 -10.97 -14.29
N GLY A 18 -2.04 -11.16 -15.05
CA GLY A 18 -1.37 -10.16 -15.91
C GLY A 18 -0.74 -8.97 -15.17
N ALA A 19 -0.49 -9.10 -13.87
CA ALA A 19 0.02 -8.02 -13.03
C ALA A 19 0.93 -8.52 -11.93
N VAL A 20 1.79 -7.63 -11.44
CA VAL A 20 2.66 -7.88 -10.29
C VAL A 20 2.39 -6.79 -9.26
N ALA A 21 2.21 -7.21 -8.01
CA ALA A 21 2.20 -6.30 -6.86
C ALA A 21 3.52 -6.43 -6.08
N VAL A 22 4.16 -5.30 -5.83
CA VAL A 22 5.41 -5.17 -5.08
C VAL A 22 5.12 -4.46 -3.76
N PHE A 23 5.54 -5.05 -2.65
CA PHE A 23 5.44 -4.45 -1.31
C PHE A 23 6.84 -4.29 -0.73
N SER A 24 7.34 -3.05 -0.70
CA SER A 24 8.70 -2.77 -0.24
C SER A 24 8.86 -2.99 1.27
N THR A 25 10.10 -3.17 1.71
CA THR A 25 10.47 -3.24 3.13
C THR A 25 11.18 -1.94 3.56
N ARG A 26 11.63 -1.90 4.82
CA ARG A 26 12.51 -0.83 5.32
C ARG A 26 13.99 -1.05 5.03
N ILE A 27 14.37 -2.14 4.35
CA ILE A 27 15.75 -2.63 4.25
C ILE A 27 16.45 -2.06 3.00
N GLY A 28 17.71 -1.64 3.17
CA GLY A 28 18.65 -1.41 2.08
C GLY A 28 18.89 0.05 1.69
N GLY A 29 18.20 1.01 2.32
CA GLY A 29 18.29 2.43 1.94
C GLY A 29 19.39 3.24 2.64
N GLU A 30 19.29 4.56 2.51
CA GLU A 30 20.24 5.59 2.94
C GLU A 30 19.79 6.38 4.19
N SER A 31 18.53 6.23 4.59
CA SER A 31 17.95 6.91 5.76
C SER A 31 18.55 6.36 7.06
N ALA A 32 18.50 7.15 8.14
CA ALA A 32 19.09 6.80 9.43
C ALA A 32 18.16 7.09 10.60
N GLY A 33 18.50 6.55 11.78
CA GLY A 33 17.74 6.76 13.01
C GLY A 33 16.32 6.22 12.88
N ARG A 34 15.31 7.04 13.23
CA ARG A 34 13.90 6.64 13.17
C ARG A 34 13.39 6.27 11.75
N TYR A 35 14.15 6.65 10.72
CA TYR A 35 13.83 6.38 9.31
C TYR A 35 14.72 5.30 8.69
N GLU A 36 15.59 4.66 9.48
CA GLU A 36 16.50 3.63 8.99
C GLU A 36 15.73 2.45 8.36
N SER A 37 15.95 2.03 7.12
CA SER A 37 16.96 2.47 6.15
C SER A 37 16.36 2.95 4.82
N LEU A 38 15.28 2.35 4.33
CA LEU A 38 14.65 2.65 3.04
C LEU A 38 13.32 3.44 3.22
N ASN A 39 13.38 4.64 3.80
CA ASN A 39 12.20 5.50 3.92
C ASN A 39 11.85 6.14 2.56
N LEU A 40 10.60 5.96 2.12
CA LEU A 40 10.09 6.47 0.83
C LEU A 40 9.15 7.68 1.00
N GLY A 41 8.83 8.06 2.24
CA GLY A 41 7.84 9.09 2.56
C GLY A 41 8.43 10.50 2.63
N VAL A 42 8.06 11.36 1.68
CA VAL A 42 8.50 12.78 1.62
C VAL A 42 7.83 13.69 2.66
N LEU A 43 6.75 13.24 3.30
CA LEU A 43 6.05 13.99 4.36
C LEU A 43 6.52 13.57 5.76
N THR A 44 7.67 12.92 5.86
CA THR A 44 8.34 12.59 7.13
C THR A 44 9.34 13.69 7.49
N GLY A 45 9.88 13.68 8.71
CA GLY A 45 10.95 14.58 9.11
C GLY A 45 12.35 14.09 8.72
N ASP A 46 12.46 13.22 7.70
CA ASP A 46 13.73 12.69 7.20
C ASP A 46 14.43 13.68 6.26
N ASP A 47 15.70 13.42 5.97
CA ASP A 47 16.45 14.19 4.98
C ASP A 47 15.87 13.95 3.56
N PRO A 48 15.44 15.01 2.84
CA PRO A 48 14.84 14.85 1.52
C PRO A 48 15.78 14.19 0.50
N GLY A 49 17.08 14.44 0.59
CA GLY A 49 18.07 13.84 -0.32
C GLY A 49 18.16 12.33 -0.14
N ARG A 50 18.13 11.85 1.11
CA ARG A 50 18.07 10.41 1.43
C ARG A 50 16.77 9.77 0.98
N VAL A 51 15.64 10.44 1.16
CA VAL A 51 14.35 9.94 0.67
C VAL A 51 14.37 9.82 -0.86
N ILE A 52 14.87 10.83 -1.59
CA ILE A 52 15.01 10.76 -3.06
C ILE A 52 15.95 9.61 -3.46
N ALA A 53 17.08 9.43 -2.78
CA ALA A 53 17.99 8.32 -3.04
C ALA A 53 17.32 6.95 -2.84
N ASN A 54 16.55 6.78 -1.76
CA ASN A 54 15.79 5.54 -1.50
C ASN A 54 14.74 5.25 -2.57
N ARG A 55 14.06 6.30 -3.05
CA ARG A 55 13.07 6.22 -4.11
C ARG A 55 13.69 5.77 -5.44
N THR A 56 14.81 6.37 -5.81
CA THR A 56 15.60 5.96 -6.98
C THR A 56 16.09 4.52 -6.85
N LEU A 57 16.61 4.13 -5.68
CA LEU A 57 17.10 2.79 -5.40
C LEU A 57 16.01 1.73 -5.56
N LEU A 58 14.82 1.97 -4.99
CA LEU A 58 13.69 1.03 -5.10
C LEU A 58 13.31 0.77 -6.57
N CYS A 59 13.21 1.83 -7.39
CA CYS A 59 12.84 1.68 -8.79
C CYS A 59 13.90 0.93 -9.59
N ALA A 60 15.18 1.22 -9.35
CA ALA A 60 16.29 0.52 -9.99
C ALA A 60 16.29 -0.99 -9.66
N GLU A 61 16.08 -1.37 -8.40
CA GLU A 61 16.13 -2.79 -8.00
C GLU A 61 14.84 -3.56 -8.32
N ALA A 62 13.68 -2.90 -8.30
CA ALA A 62 12.39 -3.54 -8.61
C ALA A 62 12.01 -3.50 -10.11
N ASP A 63 12.91 -3.01 -10.96
CA ASP A 63 12.71 -2.84 -12.41
C ASP A 63 11.42 -2.05 -12.72
N ILE A 64 11.33 -0.86 -12.11
CA ILE A 64 10.21 0.08 -12.27
C ILE A 64 10.76 1.34 -12.91
N ASP A 65 10.18 1.77 -14.02
CA ASP A 65 10.48 3.07 -14.60
C ASP A 65 10.00 4.18 -13.65
N PRO A 66 10.89 5.04 -13.11
CA PRO A 66 10.50 6.10 -12.20
C PRO A 66 9.52 7.10 -12.82
N ASP A 67 9.58 7.34 -14.13
CA ASP A 67 8.69 8.29 -14.82
C ASP A 67 7.28 7.71 -15.01
N ALA A 68 7.13 6.39 -14.91
CA ALA A 68 5.85 5.69 -15.01
C ALA A 68 5.13 5.54 -13.65
N VAL A 69 5.75 5.97 -12.54
CA VAL A 69 5.15 5.90 -11.21
C VAL A 69 4.09 6.97 -11.05
N VAL A 70 2.87 6.53 -10.71
CA VAL A 70 1.74 7.43 -10.43
C VAL A 70 1.33 7.34 -8.96
N LEU A 71 1.17 8.50 -8.32
CA LEU A 71 0.85 8.62 -6.90
C LEU A 71 0.07 9.90 -6.57
N GLY A 72 -0.38 9.99 -5.32
CA GLY A 72 -1.15 11.12 -4.79
C GLY A 72 -0.84 11.41 -3.32
N ARG A 73 -1.51 12.42 -2.77
CA ARG A 73 -1.51 12.72 -1.33
C ARG A 73 -2.62 11.92 -0.66
N GLN A 74 -2.22 10.85 0.03
CA GLN A 74 -3.12 10.04 0.86
C GLN A 74 -3.73 10.87 2.00
N VAL A 75 -5.05 10.81 2.14
CA VAL A 75 -5.84 11.56 3.14
C VAL A 75 -6.69 10.63 4.01
N HIS A 76 -6.49 9.32 3.91
CA HIS A 76 -7.27 8.27 4.58
C HIS A 76 -8.76 8.27 4.20
N GLY A 77 -9.07 8.70 2.97
CA GLY A 77 -10.40 8.66 2.37
C GLY A 77 -10.62 7.44 1.47
N CYS A 78 -11.56 7.55 0.54
CA CYS A 78 -11.94 6.50 -0.42
C CYS A 78 -11.95 6.97 -1.88
N GLU A 79 -11.36 8.14 -2.16
CA GLU A 79 -11.27 8.71 -3.50
C GLU A 79 -10.16 8.03 -4.31
N LEU A 80 -10.44 7.84 -5.61
CA LEU A 80 -9.55 7.20 -6.55
C LEU A 80 -9.14 8.18 -7.67
N ALA A 81 -7.87 8.19 -8.04
CA ALA A 81 -7.42 8.86 -9.26
C ALA A 81 -7.25 7.83 -10.39
N TRP A 82 -7.77 8.16 -11.57
CA TRP A 82 -7.55 7.40 -12.80
C TRP A 82 -6.40 8.01 -13.58
N HIS A 83 -5.45 7.16 -13.99
CA HIS A 83 -4.27 7.60 -14.75
C HIS A 83 -4.26 6.88 -16.10
N ALA A 84 -4.34 7.66 -17.18
CA ALA A 84 -4.25 7.18 -18.56
C ALA A 84 -2.83 7.31 -19.15
N GLY A 85 -1.89 7.83 -18.36
CA GLY A 85 -0.50 8.05 -18.73
C GLY A 85 0.31 8.54 -17.52
N PRO A 86 1.62 8.80 -17.71
CA PRO A 86 2.47 9.40 -16.69
C PRO A 86 1.92 10.73 -16.16
N GLN A 87 2.28 11.08 -14.92
CA GLN A 87 1.98 12.40 -14.38
C GLN A 87 2.95 13.43 -14.95
N GLU A 88 2.45 14.61 -15.33
CA GLU A 88 3.26 15.73 -15.83
C GLU A 88 3.09 16.96 -14.92
N PRO A 89 4.16 17.41 -14.21
CA PRO A 89 5.47 16.77 -14.09
C PRO A 89 5.41 15.43 -13.33
N PRO A 90 6.43 14.56 -13.48
CA PRO A 90 6.53 13.34 -12.69
C PRO A 90 6.49 13.62 -11.18
N MET A 91 5.89 12.70 -10.43
CA MET A 91 5.75 12.78 -8.96
C MET A 91 6.82 11.96 -8.22
N TRP A 92 7.70 11.30 -8.98
CA TRP A 92 8.72 10.39 -8.51
C TRP A 92 9.99 10.54 -9.36
N PRO A 93 11.20 10.41 -8.78
CA PRO A 93 11.46 10.25 -7.35
C PRO A 93 11.22 11.56 -6.55
N GLU A 94 11.24 12.70 -7.23
CA GLU A 94 11.00 14.02 -6.63
C GLU A 94 9.50 14.31 -6.52
N PRO A 95 9.00 14.77 -5.35
CA PRO A 95 7.59 15.08 -5.19
C PRO A 95 7.21 16.38 -5.89
N ALA A 96 6.05 16.42 -6.56
CA ALA A 96 5.50 17.70 -7.00
C ALA A 96 4.88 18.50 -5.85
N ALA A 97 4.64 19.78 -6.09
CA ALA A 97 4.17 20.72 -5.08
C ALA A 97 2.75 20.42 -4.56
N ASP A 98 1.82 19.98 -5.42
CA ASP A 98 0.42 19.73 -5.05
C ASP A 98 -0.16 18.49 -5.75
N PRO A 99 0.18 17.27 -5.29
CA PRO A 99 -0.40 16.05 -5.83
C PRO A 99 -1.89 15.91 -5.47
N PRO A 100 -2.70 15.22 -6.30
CA PRO A 100 -4.12 15.02 -6.05
C PRO A 100 -4.35 14.30 -4.71
N ARG A 101 -5.39 14.71 -3.98
CA ARG A 101 -5.76 14.12 -2.69
C ARG A 101 -6.64 12.89 -2.89
N VAL A 102 -6.01 11.74 -2.95
CA VAL A 102 -6.65 10.43 -3.18
C VAL A 102 -5.93 9.36 -2.39
N ASP A 103 -6.61 8.25 -2.13
CA ASP A 103 -6.07 7.09 -1.41
C ASP A 103 -5.99 5.84 -2.29
N GLY A 104 -6.41 5.93 -3.54
CA GLY A 104 -6.21 4.86 -4.52
C GLY A 104 -5.90 5.39 -5.91
N HIS A 105 -5.20 4.56 -6.66
CA HIS A 105 -4.78 4.85 -8.03
C HIS A 105 -5.20 3.72 -8.94
N VAL A 106 -5.92 4.07 -10.00
CA VAL A 106 -6.36 3.17 -11.06
C VAL A 106 -5.52 3.44 -12.29
N ILE A 107 -4.97 2.38 -12.86
CA ILE A 107 -4.20 2.39 -14.09
C ILE A 107 -4.76 1.30 -15.01
N ASP A 108 -4.49 1.43 -16.30
CA ASP A 108 -4.57 0.29 -17.21
C ASP A 108 -3.30 -0.58 -17.07
N ARG A 109 -3.00 -1.41 -18.08
CA ARG A 109 -1.80 -2.27 -18.11
C ARG A 109 -0.69 -1.69 -18.99
N SER A 110 -0.72 -0.40 -19.32
CA SER A 110 0.14 0.25 -20.34
C SER A 110 1.54 0.67 -19.86
N GLY A 111 2.11 -0.02 -18.87
CA GLY A 111 3.46 0.26 -18.37
C GLY A 111 3.54 1.25 -17.21
N LEU A 112 2.41 1.78 -16.72
CA LEU A 112 2.34 2.56 -15.48
C LEU A 112 2.52 1.69 -14.23
N ALA A 113 2.96 2.33 -13.14
CA ALA A 113 3.08 1.73 -11.81
C ALA A 113 2.33 2.57 -10.77
N ALA A 114 1.22 2.05 -10.25
CA ALA A 114 0.39 2.73 -9.25
C ALA A 114 0.92 2.48 -7.83
N LEU A 115 1.23 3.53 -7.08
CA LEU A 115 1.92 3.46 -5.79
C LEU A 115 1.09 4.07 -4.65
N VAL A 116 1.12 3.41 -3.48
CA VAL A 116 0.67 3.99 -2.20
C VAL A 116 1.72 3.78 -1.11
N PHE A 117 1.81 4.70 -0.15
CA PHE A 117 2.70 4.61 1.00
C PHE A 117 1.98 4.03 2.21
N VAL A 118 2.66 3.19 3.01
CA VAL A 118 2.09 2.65 4.25
C VAL A 118 3.14 2.57 5.37
N ALA A 119 2.64 2.66 6.58
CA ALA A 119 3.26 2.13 7.79
C ALA A 119 2.09 1.77 8.71
N ASP A 120 1.74 0.48 8.75
CA ASP A 120 0.54 -0.14 9.38
C ASP A 120 -0.75 -0.20 8.57
N CYS A 121 -1.12 0.83 7.81
CA CYS A 121 -2.28 0.71 6.91
C CYS A 121 -2.02 -0.37 5.85
N LEU A 122 -3.07 -0.97 5.28
CA LEU A 122 -2.91 -2.05 4.30
C LEU A 122 -2.69 -1.46 2.90
N PRO A 123 -1.65 -1.84 2.16
CA PRO A 123 -1.60 -1.66 0.72
C PRO A 123 -2.38 -2.81 0.07
N VAL A 124 -3.39 -2.50 -0.73
CA VAL A 124 -4.22 -3.52 -1.41
C VAL A 124 -4.13 -3.32 -2.91
N ALA A 125 -3.53 -4.30 -3.59
CA ALA A 125 -3.48 -4.35 -5.05
C ALA A 125 -4.69 -5.11 -5.60
N LEU A 126 -5.28 -4.59 -6.67
CA LEU A 126 -6.40 -5.20 -7.39
C LEU A 126 -6.02 -5.42 -8.85
N ALA A 127 -6.46 -6.54 -9.40
CA ALA A 127 -6.35 -6.85 -10.81
C ALA A 127 -7.70 -7.32 -11.35
N GLY A 128 -8.15 -6.70 -12.43
CA GLY A 128 -9.38 -7.07 -13.13
C GLY A 128 -9.27 -6.91 -14.63
N ASP A 129 -10.42 -7.06 -15.28
CA ASP A 129 -10.52 -7.04 -16.73
C ASP A 129 -10.32 -5.62 -17.29
N ASP A 130 -10.71 -4.59 -16.51
CA ASP A 130 -10.68 -3.19 -16.94
C ASP A 130 -9.40 -2.44 -16.50
N GLY A 131 -8.56 -3.06 -15.65
CA GLY A 131 -7.31 -2.44 -15.22
C GLY A 131 -6.74 -2.98 -13.91
N LEU A 132 -5.87 -2.19 -13.31
CA LEU A 132 -5.22 -2.46 -12.02
C LEU A 132 -5.47 -1.30 -11.07
N ALA A 133 -5.50 -1.58 -9.77
CA ALA A 133 -5.53 -0.52 -8.76
C ALA A 133 -4.63 -0.82 -7.57
N MET A 134 -4.00 0.21 -7.03
CA MET A 134 -3.32 0.15 -5.74
C MET A 134 -4.03 1.07 -4.76
N LEU A 135 -4.43 0.54 -3.60
CA LEU A 135 -5.26 1.21 -2.61
C LEU A 135 -4.56 1.30 -1.26
N HIS A 136 -4.60 2.48 -0.66
CA HIS A 136 -4.24 2.73 0.73
C HIS A 136 -5.44 2.47 1.64
N CYS A 137 -5.43 1.33 2.31
CA CYS A 137 -6.53 0.86 3.14
C CYS A 137 -6.21 0.98 4.62
N GLY A 138 -6.31 2.20 5.15
CA GLY A 138 -6.46 2.43 6.59
C GLY A 138 -7.91 2.16 7.04
N TRP A 139 -8.16 2.17 8.35
CA TRP A 139 -9.50 1.89 8.88
C TRP A 139 -10.59 2.83 8.34
N ARG A 140 -10.26 4.12 8.16
CA ARG A 140 -11.20 5.12 7.60
C ARG A 140 -11.55 4.83 6.14
N GLY A 141 -10.54 4.57 5.31
CA GLY A 141 -10.74 4.25 3.89
C GLY A 141 -11.52 2.95 3.71
N LEU A 142 -11.23 1.93 4.51
CA LEU A 142 -11.98 0.67 4.51
C LEU A 142 -13.44 0.87 4.91
N ALA A 143 -13.70 1.59 6.00
CA ALA A 143 -15.06 1.92 6.45
C ALA A 143 -15.82 2.78 5.42
N ALA A 144 -15.11 3.65 4.70
CA ALA A 144 -15.67 4.48 3.63
C ALA A 144 -15.84 3.72 2.29
N GLY A 145 -15.40 2.46 2.19
CA GLY A 145 -15.68 1.61 1.03
C GLY A 145 -14.63 1.64 -0.09
N ILE A 146 -13.40 2.11 0.17
CA ILE A 146 -12.33 2.22 -0.84
C ILE A 146 -12.11 0.91 -1.63
N VAL A 147 -12.19 -0.23 -0.96
CA VAL A 147 -12.04 -1.56 -1.57
C VAL A 147 -13.15 -1.82 -2.59
N GLY A 148 -14.41 -1.51 -2.25
CA GLY A 148 -15.54 -1.68 -3.16
C GLY A 148 -15.46 -0.73 -4.35
N HIS A 149 -15.04 0.52 -4.11
CA HIS A 149 -14.81 1.49 -5.18
C HIS A 149 -13.73 1.01 -6.15
N GLY A 150 -12.57 0.57 -5.63
CA GLY A 150 -11.47 0.06 -6.45
C GLY A 150 -11.85 -1.21 -7.21
N ALA A 151 -12.50 -2.16 -6.54
CA ALA A 151 -12.92 -3.42 -7.16
C ALA A 151 -13.88 -3.18 -8.32
N LYS A 152 -14.84 -2.28 -8.15
CA LYS A 152 -15.76 -1.87 -9.21
C LYS A 152 -15.03 -1.14 -10.34
N ALA A 153 -14.09 -0.24 -10.02
CA ALA A 153 -13.39 0.58 -11.00
C ALA A 153 -12.59 -0.25 -12.02
N VAL A 154 -12.03 -1.39 -11.59
CA VAL A 154 -11.16 -2.22 -12.45
C VAL A 154 -11.77 -3.57 -12.84
N GLY A 155 -13.02 -3.83 -12.46
CA GLY A 155 -13.63 -5.15 -12.65
C GLY A 155 -12.84 -6.26 -11.94
N ALA A 156 -12.42 -6.01 -10.69
CA ALA A 156 -11.43 -6.84 -10.00
C ALA A 156 -11.87 -8.30 -9.86
N ARG A 157 -10.97 -9.21 -10.22
CA ARG A 157 -11.11 -10.66 -10.05
C ARG A 157 -10.12 -11.23 -9.04
N ALA A 158 -8.98 -10.56 -8.89
CA ALA A 158 -7.94 -10.91 -7.97
C ALA A 158 -7.47 -9.71 -7.15
N ALA A 159 -6.99 -9.98 -5.94
CA ALA A 159 -6.40 -8.99 -5.06
C ALA A 159 -5.23 -9.56 -4.27
N ALA A 160 -4.29 -8.69 -3.91
CA ALA A 160 -3.21 -8.95 -2.97
C ALA A 160 -3.26 -7.93 -1.83
N ILE A 161 -3.41 -8.42 -0.59
CA ILE A 161 -3.31 -7.62 0.63
C ILE A 161 -1.87 -7.71 1.11
N GLY A 162 -1.13 -6.60 1.03
CA GLY A 162 0.26 -6.54 1.47
C GLY A 162 0.43 -6.42 2.99
N PRO A 163 1.68 -6.32 3.46
CA PRO A 163 2.00 -6.15 4.88
C PRO A 163 1.32 -4.92 5.49
N GLY A 164 0.74 -5.09 6.67
CA GLY A 164 0.21 -4.00 7.50
C GLY A 164 -0.05 -4.49 8.91
N ILE A 165 -0.61 -3.67 9.78
CA ILE A 165 -0.75 -4.05 11.20
C ILE A 165 -1.71 -5.24 11.35
N GLY A 166 -1.38 -6.16 12.24
CA GLY A 166 -2.20 -7.33 12.56
C GLY A 166 -3.04 -7.11 13.82
N PRO A 167 -4.06 -7.96 14.05
CA PRO A 167 -4.89 -7.88 15.26
C PRO A 167 -4.07 -8.10 16.55
N CYS A 168 -2.91 -8.76 16.47
CA CYS A 168 -1.98 -8.88 17.58
C CYS A 168 -1.50 -7.54 18.15
N CYS A 169 -1.50 -6.47 17.36
CA CYS A 169 -0.99 -5.15 17.76
C CYS A 169 -2.01 -4.00 17.57
N TYR A 170 -3.12 -4.23 16.87
CA TYR A 170 -4.06 -3.16 16.50
C TYR A 170 -5.25 -3.03 17.43
N GLU A 171 -4.99 -2.44 18.61
CA GLU A 171 -6.05 -1.97 19.49
C GLU A 171 -6.64 -0.64 19.01
N VAL A 172 -7.97 -0.55 19.03
CA VAL A 172 -8.75 0.61 18.58
C VAL A 172 -9.85 0.98 19.58
N GLY A 173 -10.41 2.18 19.42
CA GLY A 173 -11.58 2.63 20.19
C GLY A 173 -12.89 2.02 19.67
N GLU A 174 -13.95 2.18 20.47
CA GLU A 174 -15.29 1.66 20.15
C GLU A 174 -15.85 2.23 18.85
N GLU A 175 -15.50 3.48 18.52
CA GLU A 175 -15.92 4.14 17.28
C GLU A 175 -15.39 3.44 16.04
N VAL A 176 -14.17 2.89 16.12
CA VAL A 176 -13.57 2.15 15.01
C VAL A 176 -14.21 0.77 14.92
N LEU A 177 -14.42 0.08 16.05
CA LEU A 177 -15.10 -1.23 16.04
C LEU A 177 -16.51 -1.15 15.47
N ALA A 178 -17.27 -0.12 15.85
CA ALA A 178 -18.63 0.11 15.37
C ALA A 178 -18.69 0.26 13.83
N ALA A 179 -17.68 0.90 13.23
CA ALA A 179 -17.58 1.05 11.79
C ALA A 179 -17.47 -0.30 11.04
N PHE A 180 -16.98 -1.35 11.70
CA PHE A 180 -16.80 -2.69 11.12
C PHE A 180 -17.83 -3.72 11.60
N ALA A 181 -18.72 -3.37 12.54
CA ALA A 181 -19.79 -4.26 12.99
C ALA A 181 -20.65 -4.86 11.85
N PRO A 182 -20.98 -4.14 10.76
CA PRO A 182 -21.72 -4.71 9.61
C PRO A 182 -20.99 -5.83 8.85
N LEU A 183 -19.70 -6.05 9.12
CA LEU A 183 -18.93 -7.18 8.56
C LEU A 183 -19.14 -8.48 9.33
N GLY A 184 -19.82 -8.45 10.49
CA GLY A 184 -20.12 -9.61 11.31
C GLY A 184 -18.92 -10.10 12.13
N ASP A 185 -19.09 -11.28 12.74
CA ASP A 185 -18.12 -11.85 13.68
C ASP A 185 -16.77 -12.17 13.04
N GLY A 186 -15.73 -12.25 13.88
CA GLY A 186 -14.37 -12.61 13.47
C GLY A 186 -13.55 -11.46 12.87
N ILE A 187 -14.08 -10.23 12.88
CA ILE A 187 -13.33 -9.03 12.48
C ILE A 187 -12.58 -8.40 13.65
N ALA A 188 -13.03 -8.63 14.88
CA ALA A 188 -12.35 -8.15 16.08
C ALA A 188 -12.45 -9.16 17.23
N ASP A 189 -11.44 -9.12 18.11
CA ASP A 189 -11.42 -9.79 19.42
C ASP A 189 -11.27 -8.73 20.52
N GLY A 190 -12.37 -8.43 21.23
CA GLY A 190 -12.44 -7.29 22.13
C GLY A 190 -12.15 -5.98 21.39
N ARG A 191 -11.08 -5.29 21.77
CA ARG A 191 -10.62 -4.04 21.11
C ARG A 191 -9.61 -4.25 19.98
N ARG A 192 -9.22 -5.50 19.72
CA ARG A 192 -8.23 -5.84 18.70
C ARG A 192 -8.92 -6.05 17.36
N LEU A 193 -8.77 -5.08 16.46
CA LEU A 193 -9.37 -5.11 15.13
C LEU A 193 -8.42 -5.80 14.14
N ASP A 194 -8.95 -6.74 13.36
CA ASP A 194 -8.26 -7.34 12.23
C ASP A 194 -8.62 -6.61 10.93
N LEU A 195 -7.78 -5.63 10.56
CA LEU A 195 -7.95 -4.90 9.31
C LEU A 195 -7.85 -5.81 8.08
N LYS A 196 -7.04 -6.87 8.13
CA LYS A 196 -6.85 -7.78 6.99
C LYS A 196 -8.08 -8.62 6.77
N ALA A 197 -8.66 -9.16 7.85
CA ALA A 197 -9.94 -9.85 7.80
C ALA A 197 -11.08 -8.93 7.30
N ALA A 198 -11.09 -7.66 7.75
CA ALA A 198 -12.05 -6.66 7.26
C ALA A 198 -11.89 -6.42 5.75
N ALA A 199 -10.66 -6.18 5.28
CA ALA A 199 -10.37 -5.98 3.87
C ALA A 199 -10.73 -7.20 3.02
N ARG A 200 -10.37 -8.42 3.46
CA ARG A 200 -10.74 -9.68 2.80
C ARG A 200 -12.25 -9.81 2.64
N ARG A 201 -13.02 -9.58 3.71
CA ARG A 201 -14.49 -9.70 3.65
C ARG A 201 -15.12 -8.63 2.76
N LEU A 202 -14.56 -7.43 2.71
CA LEU A 202 -14.99 -6.37 1.80
C LEU A 202 -14.70 -6.73 0.32
N LEU A 203 -13.54 -7.32 0.04
CA LEU A 203 -13.17 -7.84 -1.29
C LEU A 203 -14.13 -8.95 -1.75
N GLU A 204 -14.40 -9.92 -0.87
CA GLU A 204 -15.35 -11.01 -1.14
C GLU A 204 -16.76 -10.48 -1.44
N ARG A 205 -17.24 -9.51 -0.65
CA ARG A 205 -18.53 -8.83 -0.89
C ARG A 205 -18.57 -8.07 -2.21
N ALA A 206 -17.42 -7.57 -2.67
CA ALA A 206 -17.28 -6.91 -3.97
C ALA A 206 -17.16 -7.90 -5.15
N GLY A 207 -17.17 -9.21 -4.89
CA GLY A 207 -17.11 -10.25 -5.92
C GLY A 207 -15.69 -10.66 -6.33
N VAL A 208 -14.66 -10.24 -5.59
CA VAL A 208 -13.26 -10.61 -5.85
C VAL A 208 -13.03 -12.05 -5.36
N GLY A 209 -12.82 -12.98 -6.29
CA GLY A 209 -12.75 -14.42 -6.00
C GLY A 209 -11.38 -14.93 -5.57
N LEU A 210 -10.30 -14.24 -5.95
CA LEU A 210 -8.92 -14.63 -5.62
C LEU A 210 -8.29 -13.57 -4.73
N VAL A 211 -8.13 -13.87 -3.44
CA VAL A 211 -7.55 -12.91 -2.47
C VAL A 211 -6.36 -13.54 -1.77
N GLU A 212 -5.17 -13.09 -2.17
CA GLU A 212 -3.93 -13.41 -1.48
C GLU A 212 -3.65 -12.38 -0.37
N ASP A 213 -3.15 -12.84 0.78
CA ASP A 213 -2.81 -12.01 1.93
C ASP A 213 -1.40 -12.36 2.40
N ALA A 214 -0.56 -11.35 2.58
CA ALA A 214 0.79 -11.50 3.08
C ALA A 214 0.84 -12.17 4.47
N GLY A 215 -0.20 -12.00 5.30
CA GLY A 215 -0.25 -12.56 6.65
C GLY A 215 0.74 -11.92 7.64
N ILE A 216 1.36 -10.79 7.26
CA ILE A 216 2.45 -10.15 8.00
C ILE A 216 1.93 -8.98 8.84
N CYS A 217 2.36 -8.91 10.11
CA CYS A 217 2.12 -7.75 10.98
C CYS A 217 3.34 -6.81 10.98
N THR A 218 3.19 -5.59 10.44
CA THR A 218 4.27 -4.58 10.40
C THR A 218 4.77 -4.18 11.80
N CYS A 219 3.90 -4.19 12.80
CA CYS A 219 4.26 -3.86 14.18
C CYS A 219 5.04 -5.00 14.88
N CYS A 220 4.84 -6.26 14.49
CA CYS A 220 5.62 -7.38 14.99
C CYS A 220 6.97 -7.48 14.26
N GLU A 221 6.95 -7.31 12.94
CA GLU A 221 8.10 -7.48 12.04
C GLU A 221 8.86 -6.16 11.80
N ARG A 222 9.14 -5.41 12.88
CA ARG A 222 9.74 -4.06 12.79
C ARG A 222 11.15 -4.04 12.23
N ASP A 223 11.87 -5.15 12.27
CA ASP A 223 13.17 -5.27 11.62
C ASP A 223 13.04 -5.28 10.08
N THR A 224 11.85 -5.61 9.57
CA THR A 224 11.56 -5.67 8.12
C THR A 224 10.66 -4.52 7.66
N PHE A 225 9.79 -3.96 8.50
CA PHE A 225 8.84 -2.93 8.10
C PHE A 225 8.81 -1.74 9.05
N PHE A 226 8.50 -0.55 8.55
CA PHE A 226 8.13 0.56 9.42
C PHE A 226 6.73 0.35 10.00
N SER A 227 6.53 0.77 11.24
CA SER A 227 5.23 0.69 11.92
C SER A 227 4.94 1.99 12.67
N HIS A 228 3.92 2.72 12.23
CA HIS A 228 3.51 3.96 12.88
C HIS A 228 3.12 3.73 14.35
N ARG A 229 2.38 2.67 14.64
CA ARG A 229 1.99 2.24 15.98
C ARG A 229 3.20 1.79 16.79
N GLY A 230 4.06 0.96 16.20
CA GLY A 230 5.23 0.38 16.87
C GLY A 230 6.33 1.39 17.18
N ASP A 231 6.42 2.46 16.41
CA ASP A 231 7.49 3.46 16.48
C ASP A 231 7.01 4.81 17.05
N GLY A 232 5.83 4.86 17.69
CA GLY A 232 5.35 6.05 18.39
C GLY A 232 4.92 7.21 17.46
N GLY A 233 4.60 6.89 16.20
CA GLY A 233 4.01 7.80 15.23
C GLY A 233 4.99 8.43 14.23
N ASP A 234 6.29 8.42 14.56
CA ASP A 234 7.33 9.10 13.81
C ASP A 234 8.36 8.11 13.25
N THR A 235 8.11 7.63 12.04
CA THR A 235 8.85 6.56 11.37
C THR A 235 8.78 6.72 9.85
N GLY A 236 9.52 5.90 9.12
CA GLY A 236 9.53 5.88 7.66
C GLY A 236 8.23 5.36 7.04
N ARG A 237 8.18 5.33 5.71
CA ARG A 237 7.09 4.69 4.95
C ARG A 237 7.67 3.70 3.95
N GLN A 238 7.08 2.51 3.91
CA GLN A 238 7.23 1.57 2.80
C GLN A 238 6.13 1.83 1.75
N ALA A 239 6.23 1.17 0.59
CA ALA A 239 5.30 1.34 -0.52
C ALA A 239 4.64 0.01 -0.91
N GLY A 240 3.38 0.09 -1.34
CA GLY A 240 2.75 -0.91 -2.21
C GLY A 240 2.70 -0.35 -3.63
N ILE A 241 3.10 -1.16 -4.61
CA ILE A 241 3.09 -0.82 -6.03
C ILE A 241 2.38 -1.92 -6.83
N VAL A 242 1.52 -1.57 -7.79
CA VAL A 242 0.99 -2.53 -8.77
C VAL A 242 1.32 -2.06 -10.18
N ARG A 243 1.74 -3.00 -11.03
CA ARG A 243 2.04 -2.78 -12.45
C ARG A 243 1.63 -3.98 -13.30
N GLY A 244 1.50 -3.78 -14.61
CA GLY A 244 1.35 -4.88 -15.56
C GLY A 244 2.58 -5.80 -15.54
N SER A 245 2.37 -7.10 -15.75
CA SER A 245 3.46 -8.09 -15.80
C SER A 245 4.11 -8.19 -17.20
N GLY A 246 4.08 -7.09 -17.97
CA GLY A 246 4.51 -7.01 -19.37
C GLY A 246 5.99 -7.37 -19.57
#